data_AF-A0A7X3Y595-F1
#
_entry.id   AF-A0A7X3Y595-F1
#
_cell.length_a   1.000
_cell.length_b   1.000
_cell.length_c   1.000
_cell.angle_alpha   90.00
_cell.angle_beta   90.00
_cell.angle_gamma   90.00
#
_symmetry.space_group_name_H-M   'P 1'
#
loop_
_entity.id
_entity.type
_entity.pdbx_description
1 polymer ?
#
loop_
_entity_poly.entity_id
_entity_poly.type
_entity_poly.pdbx_seq_one_letter_code
_entity_poly.pdbx_strand_id
1 'polypeptide(L)' 'MPKGEIGPFYESTNTRYNGDFPINTDGGQLSSGQPGLAGGFRHVVEGARQIMGKAGVRQIARNDLGLVNG' A
#
# COMPACT_ATOMS: atom_id res chain seq x y z
N MET A 1 -7.64 11.72 10.88
CA MET A 1 -8.72 10.83 11.34
C MET A 1 -8.62 10.72 12.87
N PRO A 2 -9.70 10.93 13.63
CA PRO A 2 -9.74 10.61 15.06
C PRO A 2 -9.51 9.12 15.35
N LYS A 3 -9.12 8.78 16.58
CA LYS A 3 -8.99 7.39 17.02
C LYS A 3 -10.35 6.69 16.98
N GLY A 4 -10.40 5.50 16.35
CA GLY A 4 -11.63 4.71 16.21
C GLY A 4 -12.31 4.84 14.84
N GLU A 5 -11.96 5.85 14.05
CA GLU A 5 -12.64 6.16 12.78
C GLU A 5 -12.11 5.37 11.56
N ILE A 6 -11.23 4.39 11.77
CA ILE A 6 -10.60 3.66 10.66
C ILE A 6 -11.58 2.71 9.94
N GLY A 7 -12.56 2.15 10.66
CA GLY A 7 -13.60 1.29 10.09
C GLY A 7 -14.45 2.03 9.06
N PRO A 8 -15.15 3.12 9.45
CA PRO A 8 -15.90 3.97 8.52
C PRO A 8 -15.04 4.47 7.35
N PHE A 9 -13.77 4.81 7.58
CA PHE A 9 -12.85 5.19 6.51
C PHE A 9 -12.67 4.08 5.47
N TYR A 10 -12.43 2.83 5.89
CA TYR A 10 -12.29 1.70 4.95
C TYR A 10 -13.59 1.36 4.23
N GLU A 11 -14.76 1.60 4.84
CA GLU A 11 -16.06 1.41 4.19
C GLU A 11 -16.33 2.47 3.11
N SER A 12 -15.90 3.71 3.33
CA SER A 12 -16.19 4.83 2.44
C SER A 12 -15.08 5.13 1.42
N THR A 13 -13.90 4.53 1.55
CA THR A 13 -12.72 4.86 0.73
C THR A 13 -12.26 3.67 -0.08
N ASN A 14 -12.10 3.86 -1.39
CA ASN A 14 -11.54 2.80 -2.23
C ASN A 14 -10.01 2.73 -2.05
N THR A 15 -9.53 1.70 -1.35
CA THR A 15 -8.11 1.52 -1.04
C THR A 15 -7.35 0.62 -2.02
N ARG A 16 -7.98 0.25 -3.14
CA ARG A 16 -7.33 -0.48 -4.23
C ARG A 16 -6.22 0.37 -4.87
N TYR A 17 -5.31 -0.29 -5.61
CA TYR A 17 -4.22 0.41 -6.31
C TYR A 17 -4.71 1.49 -7.31
N ASN A 18 -5.93 1.33 -7.83
CA ASN A 18 -6.58 2.29 -8.71
C ASN A 18 -7.73 3.06 -8.03
N GLY A 19 -7.74 3.09 -6.70
CA GLY A 19 -8.74 3.80 -5.89
C GLY A 19 -8.26 5.18 -5.42
N ASP A 20 -9.01 5.73 -4.46
CA ASP A 20 -8.81 7.08 -3.93
C ASP A 20 -7.61 7.17 -2.98
N PHE A 21 -7.34 6.09 -2.24
CA PHE A 21 -6.24 6.03 -1.28
C PHE A 21 -5.57 4.65 -1.29
N PRO A 22 -4.68 4.37 -2.26
CA PRO A 22 -4.03 3.07 -2.39
C PRO A 22 -3.28 2.64 -1.12
N ILE A 23 -3.62 1.47 -0.58
CA ILE A 23 -2.95 0.86 0.57
C ILE A 23 -2.52 -0.56 0.18
N ASN A 24 -1.28 -0.92 0.49
CA ASN A 24 -0.75 -2.27 0.24
C ASN A 24 -1.01 -2.74 -1.20
N THR A 25 -0.54 -1.96 -2.18
CA THR A 25 -0.78 -2.18 -3.62
C THR A 25 -0.25 -3.50 -4.18
N ASP A 26 0.62 -4.20 -3.45
CA ASP A 26 1.06 -5.56 -3.77
C ASP A 26 0.23 -6.66 -3.10
N GLY A 27 -0.79 -6.30 -2.32
CA GLY A 27 -1.63 -7.20 -1.54
C GLY A 27 -1.24 -7.32 -0.06
N GLY A 28 -0.17 -6.64 0.36
CA GLY A 28 0.23 -6.60 1.78
C GLY A 28 0.56 -7.98 2.35
N GLN A 29 0.60 -8.09 3.68
CA GLN A 29 0.91 -9.35 4.34
C GLN A 29 -0.17 -10.42 4.13
N LEU A 30 -1.41 -10.00 3.87
CA LEU A 30 -2.57 -10.89 3.69
C LEU A 30 -2.53 -11.67 2.36
N SER A 31 -1.96 -11.09 1.30
CA SER A 31 -1.95 -11.74 -0.03
C SER A 31 -0.55 -11.86 -0.64
N SER A 32 0.33 -10.88 -0.46
CA SER A 32 1.72 -10.99 -0.91
C SER A 32 2.58 -11.84 0.04
N GLY A 33 2.11 -12.08 1.27
CA GLY A 33 2.73 -12.95 2.26
C GLY A 33 3.63 -12.24 3.28
N GLN A 34 3.98 -13.00 4.32
CA GLN A 34 4.82 -12.58 5.45
C GLN A 34 5.98 -13.57 5.62
N PRO A 35 7.13 -13.38 4.93
CA PRO A 35 8.27 -14.29 5.01
C PRO A 35 9.13 -14.06 6.27
N GLY A 36 8.48 -13.87 7.43
CA GLY A 36 9.17 -13.59 8.69
C GLY A 36 10.00 -12.31 8.65
N LEU A 37 11.29 -12.41 8.97
CA LEU A 37 12.22 -11.28 9.08
C LEU A 37 12.35 -10.45 7.80
N ALA A 38 12.19 -11.06 6.62
CA ALA A 38 12.23 -10.34 5.34
C ALA A 38 10.94 -9.57 5.03
N GLY A 39 9.85 -9.82 5.77
CA GLY A 39 8.53 -9.26 5.47
C GLY A 39 8.46 -7.74 5.56
N GLY A 40 9.25 -7.11 6.45
CA GLY A 40 9.28 -5.66 6.59
C GLY A 40 9.82 -4.94 5.36
N PHE A 41 10.87 -5.49 4.74
CA PHE A 41 11.52 -4.84 3.58
C PHE A 41 10.67 -4.93 2.30
N ARG A 42 9.73 -5.89 2.23
CA ARG A 42 8.77 -5.99 1.12
C ARG A 42 8.00 -4.69 0.92
N HIS A 43 7.51 -4.07 1.99
CA HIS A 43 6.76 -2.82 1.91
C HIS A 43 7.61 -1.66 1.37
N VAL A 44 8.89 -1.59 1.76
CA VAL A 44 9.86 -0.61 1.22
C VAL A 44 10.09 -0.83 -0.27
N VAL A 45 10.27 -2.08 -0.69
CA VAL A 45 10.47 -2.44 -2.11
C VAL A 45 9.24 -2.07 -2.94
N GLU A 46 8.02 -2.34 -2.46
CA GLU A 46 6.79 -1.96 -3.16
C GLU A 46 6.65 -0.43 -3.25
N GLY A 47 6.84 0.30 -2.15
CA GLY A 47 6.79 1.77 -2.17
C GLY A 47 7.80 2.38 -3.14
N ALA A 48 9.03 1.87 -3.16
CA ALA A 48 10.05 2.30 -4.11
C ALA A 48 9.68 1.98 -5.56
N ARG A 49 9.11 0.81 -5.85
CA ARG A 49 8.64 0.46 -7.21
C ARG A 49 7.54 1.39 -7.68
N GLN A 50 6.60 1.74 -6.80
CA GLN A 50 5.51 2.66 -7.13
C GLN A 50 6.05 4.06 -7.47
N ILE A 51 6.93 4.62 -6.65
CA ILE A 51 7.56 5.94 -6.88
C ILE A 51 8.38 5.92 -8.19
N MET A 52 9.10 4.84 -8.45
CA MET A 52 9.91 4.69 -9.67
C MET A 52 9.09 4.45 -10.95
N GLY A 53 7.77 4.26 -10.88
CA GLY A 53 6.96 3.91 -12.05
C GLY A 53 7.18 2.46 -12.53
N LYS A 54 7.57 1.55 -11.63
CA LYS A 54 7.97 0.16 -11.93
C LYS A 54 7.03 -0.90 -11.37
N ALA A 55 5.81 -0.53 -10.96
CA ALA A 55 4.86 -1.46 -10.34
C ALA A 55 3.93 -2.20 -11.33
N GLY A 56 4.17 -2.08 -12.64
CA GLY A 56 3.46 -2.82 -13.69
C GLY A 56 1.96 -2.52 -13.70
N VAL A 57 1.12 -3.55 -13.80
CA VAL A 57 -0.34 -3.39 -13.85
C VAL A 57 -0.95 -2.77 -12.59
N ARG A 58 -0.22 -2.75 -11.47
CA ARG A 58 -0.64 -2.17 -10.18
C ARG A 58 -0.06 -0.77 -9.96
N GLN A 59 0.52 -0.17 -10.99
CA GLN A 59 1.09 1.16 -10.92
C GLN A 59 0.00 2.19 -10.57
N ILE A 60 0.20 2.90 -9.47
CA ILE A 60 -0.68 3.98 -9.06
C ILE A 60 -0.43 5.23 -9.91
N ALA A 61 -1.38 6.17 -9.90
CA ALA A 61 -1.17 7.52 -10.43
C ALA A 61 0.10 8.13 -9.82
N ARG A 62 0.80 8.99 -10.57
CA ARG A 62 2.11 9.49 -10.15
C ARG A 62 2.03 10.13 -8.75
N ASN A 63 2.88 9.65 -7.84
CA ASN A 63 3.06 10.17 -6.50
C ASN A 63 4.55 10.17 -6.16
N ASP A 64 5.04 11.28 -5.60
CA ASP A 64 6.46 11.45 -5.23
C ASP A 64 6.71 11.16 -3.72
N LEU A 65 5.67 10.78 -2.98
CA LEU A 65 5.72 10.45 -1.55
C LEU A 65 4.97 9.14 -1.28
N GLY A 66 5.57 8.28 -0.45
CA GLY A 66 4.96 7.05 0.05
C GLY A 66 5.25 6.85 1.53
N LEU A 67 4.29 6.28 2.25
CA LEU A 67 4.44 5.90 3.66
C LEU A 67 4.61 4.39 3.76
N VAL A 68 5.62 3.96 4.50
CA VAL A 68 5.80 2.57 4.92
C VAL A 68 5.86 2.55 6.44
N ASN A 69 4.97 1.75 7.05
CA ASN A 69 4.96 1.50 8.48
C ASN A 69 4.80 -0.01 8.72
N GLY A 70 5.35 -0.51 9.83
CA GLY A 70 5.33 -1.91 10.24
C GLY A 70 5.38 -2.04 11.74
#